data_AF-A0A3Q3AL70-F1
#
_entry.id   AF-A0A3Q3AL70-F1
#
_cell.length_a   1.000
_cell.length_b   1.000
_cell.length_c   1.000
_cell.angle_alpha   90.00
_cell.angle_beta   90.00
_cell.angle_gamma   90.00
#
_symmetry.space_group_name_H-M   'P 1'
#
loop_
_entity.id
_entity.type
_entity.pdbx_description
1 polymer ?
#
loop_
_entity_poly.entity_id
_entity_poly.type
_entity_poly.pdbx_seq_one_letter_code
_entity_poly.pdbx_strand_id
1 'polypeptide(L)'
;MSSFKQKKALERECHRVLQSERTTVHGADGMLMMLQLAMAEVNKQHGGEFKVALSDVLMAWKHLLLGKLHLPPPSSARLENYDLILDAYESFLKRSNAVDLVDVLSMYKQLRVVDSDPEEPVSPVSRSCLKSVCLKIHPVKHL
;
A
#
# COMPACT_ATOMS: atom_id res chain seq x y z
N MET A 1 -6.70 -10.51 -35.92
CA MET A 1 -5.75 -11.00 -34.87
C MET A 1 -5.45 -9.95 -33.77
N SER A 2 -6.42 -9.11 -33.39
CA SER A 2 -6.11 -7.79 -32.78
C SER A 2 -6.46 -7.63 -31.28
N SER A 3 -7.69 -7.97 -30.84
CA SER A 3 -8.15 -7.64 -29.47
C SER A 3 -7.74 -8.65 -28.38
N PHE A 4 -7.74 -9.95 -28.68
CA PHE A 4 -7.49 -11.00 -27.67
C PHE A 4 -6.05 -11.01 -27.13
N LYS A 5 -5.06 -10.68 -27.98
CA LYS A 5 -3.66 -10.57 -27.56
C LYS A 5 -3.43 -9.37 -26.62
N GLN A 6 -4.11 -8.25 -26.87
CA GLN A 6 -4.04 -7.05 -26.02
C GLN A 6 -4.68 -7.27 -24.65
N LYS A 7 -5.85 -7.94 -24.60
CA LYS A 7 -6.48 -8.33 -23.33
C LYS A 7 -5.57 -9.23 -22.49
N LYS A 8 -4.98 -10.25 -23.10
CA LYS A 8 -4.08 -11.18 -22.41
C LYS A 8 -2.77 -10.52 -21.95
N ALA A 9 -2.28 -9.51 -22.68
CA ALA A 9 -1.14 -8.70 -22.26
C ALA A 9 -1.50 -7.80 -21.07
N LEU A 10 -2.69 -7.19 -21.08
CA LEU A 10 -3.21 -6.40 -19.96
C LEU A 10 -3.41 -7.22 -18.70
N GLU A 11 -4.00 -8.41 -18.82
CA GLU A 11 -4.18 -9.32 -17.69
C GLU A 11 -2.84 -9.76 -17.09
N ARG A 12 -1.85 -10.10 -17.93
CA ARG A 12 -0.50 -10.45 -17.46
C ARG A 12 0.19 -9.29 -16.77
N GLU A 13 0.08 -8.10 -17.33
CA GLU A 13 0.68 -6.91 -16.75
C GLU A 13 -0.01 -6.53 -15.43
N CYS A 14 -1.33 -6.60 -15.39
CA CYS A 14 -2.09 -6.33 -14.17
C CYS A 14 -1.86 -7.39 -13.11
N HIS A 15 -1.62 -8.64 -13.49
CA HIS A 15 -1.21 -9.72 -12.58
C HIS A 15 0.23 -9.53 -12.09
N ARG A 16 1.12 -8.98 -12.93
CA ARG A 16 2.48 -8.58 -12.55
C ARG A 16 2.47 -7.44 -11.53
N VAL A 17 1.51 -6.53 -11.66
CA VAL A 17 1.34 -5.37 -10.76
C VAL A 17 0.59 -5.77 -9.50
N LEU A 18 -0.60 -6.34 -9.62
CA LEU A 18 -1.41 -6.83 -8.52
C LEU A 18 -1.36 -8.36 -8.52
N GLN A 19 -0.79 -8.95 -7.48
CA GLN A 19 -0.73 -10.42 -7.28
C GLN A 19 -2.12 -11.10 -7.40
N SER A 20 -3.20 -10.33 -7.22
CA SER A 20 -4.58 -10.79 -7.34
C SER A 20 -5.50 -9.73 -7.96
N GLU A 21 -6.44 -10.15 -8.82
CA GLU A 21 -7.52 -9.29 -9.34
C GLU A 21 -8.36 -8.66 -8.21
N ARG A 22 -8.43 -9.31 -7.05
CA ARG A 22 -9.20 -8.88 -5.85
C ARG A 22 -8.38 -8.10 -4.82
N THR A 23 -7.20 -7.60 -5.19
CA THR A 23 -6.37 -6.82 -4.25
C THR A 23 -7.09 -5.52 -3.88
N THR A 24 -7.30 -5.29 -2.58
CA THR A 24 -7.85 -4.05 -2.03
C THR A 24 -6.73 -3.02 -1.88
N VAL A 25 -6.99 -1.76 -2.26
CA VAL A 25 -6.01 -0.69 -2.05
C VAL A 25 -6.53 0.21 -0.93
N HIS A 26 -5.78 0.30 0.16
CA HIS A 26 -6.11 1.21 1.25
C HIS A 26 -5.57 2.61 0.95
N GLY A 27 -6.48 3.59 0.82
CA GLY A 27 -6.14 5.01 0.88
C GLY A 27 -5.70 5.43 2.29
N ALA A 28 -5.39 6.71 2.48
CA ALA A 28 -4.88 7.24 3.76
C ALA A 28 -5.75 6.86 4.98
N ASP A 29 -7.07 7.02 4.89
CA ASP A 29 -7.99 6.67 5.98
C ASP A 29 -7.96 5.16 6.30
N GLY A 30 -7.87 4.33 5.26
CA GLY A 30 -7.74 2.88 5.41
C GLY A 30 -6.42 2.48 6.05
N MET A 31 -5.32 3.14 5.68
CA MET A 31 -4.01 2.94 6.30
C MET A 31 -4.03 3.30 7.78
N LEU A 32 -4.62 4.45 8.12
CA LEU A 32 -4.77 4.90 9.51
C LEU A 32 -5.60 3.93 10.35
N MET A 33 -6.74 3.47 9.84
CA MET A 33 -7.59 2.50 10.52
C MET A 33 -6.83 1.19 10.77
N MET A 34 -6.14 0.67 9.77
CA MET A 34 -5.38 -0.58 9.88
C MET A 34 -4.20 -0.44 10.85
N LEU A 35 -3.53 0.71 10.87
CA LEU A 35 -2.47 1.00 11.82
C LEU A 35 -3.00 1.10 13.25
N GLN A 36 -4.15 1.74 13.45
CA GLN A 36 -4.80 1.79 14.76
C GLN A 36 -5.16 0.38 15.27
N LEU A 37 -5.66 -0.50 14.40
CA LEU A 37 -5.93 -1.91 14.75
C LEU A 37 -4.66 -2.68 15.10
N ALA A 38 -3.58 -2.50 14.33
CA ALA A 38 -2.27 -3.09 14.61
C ALA A 38 -1.74 -2.66 15.98
N MET A 39 -1.80 -1.37 16.29
CA MET A 39 -1.36 -0.84 17.57
C MET A 39 -2.23 -1.32 18.74
N ALA A 40 -3.55 -1.36 18.58
CA ALA A 40 -4.46 -1.86 19.62
C ALA A 40 -4.26 -3.36 19.89
N GLU A 41 -3.99 -4.15 18.84
CA GLU A 41 -3.65 -5.57 18.96
C GLU A 41 -2.34 -5.79 19.71
N VAL A 42 -1.28 -5.06 19.33
CA VAL A 42 0.01 -5.13 20.03
C VAL A 42 -0.13 -4.68 21.49
N ASN A 43 -0.85 -3.59 21.76
CA ASN A 43 -1.10 -3.15 23.14
C ASN A 43 -1.82 -4.23 23.96
N LYS A 44 -2.82 -4.90 23.36
CA LYS A 44 -3.55 -5.98 23.99
C LYS A 44 -2.67 -7.19 24.30
N GLN A 45 -1.75 -7.55 23.39
CA GLN A 45 -0.80 -8.66 23.58
C GLN A 45 0.19 -8.41 24.73
N HIS A 46 0.48 -7.15 25.05
CA HIS A 46 1.35 -6.76 26.17
C HIS A 46 0.59 -6.55 27.49
N GLY A 47 -0.64 -7.06 27.59
CA GLY A 47 -1.46 -6.96 28.80
C GLY A 47 -2.24 -5.65 28.94
N GLY A 48 -2.18 -4.77 27.94
CA GLY A 48 -2.95 -3.54 27.88
C GLY A 48 -4.40 -3.74 27.42
N GLU A 49 -5.10 -2.62 27.27
CA GLU A 49 -6.44 -2.59 26.66
C GLU A 49 -6.34 -2.56 25.13
N PHE A 50 -7.39 -3.02 24.43
CA PHE A 50 -7.50 -2.91 22.97
C PHE A 50 -7.89 -1.47 22.58
N LYS A 51 -6.98 -0.54 22.83
CA LYS A 51 -7.12 0.88 22.51
C LYS A 51 -5.74 1.50 22.35
N VAL A 52 -5.69 2.63 21.67
CA VAL A 52 -4.49 3.43 21.48
C VAL A 52 -4.89 4.90 21.38
N ALA A 53 -4.05 5.81 21.88
CA ALA A 53 -4.32 7.23 21.72
C ALA A 53 -4.11 7.66 20.26
N LEU A 54 -4.97 8.56 19.77
CA LEU A 54 -4.85 9.05 18.40
C LEU A 54 -3.50 9.73 18.14
N SER A 55 -2.93 10.40 19.15
CA SER A 55 -1.57 10.97 19.08
C SER A 55 -0.52 9.94 18.71
N ASP A 56 -0.61 8.76 19.31
CA ASP A 56 0.36 7.69 19.12
C ASP A 56 0.17 7.05 17.74
N VAL A 57 -1.08 6.91 17.29
CA VAL A 57 -1.39 6.48 15.91
C VAL A 57 -0.79 7.43 14.89
N LEU A 58 -0.92 8.74 15.08
CA LEU A 58 -0.35 9.74 14.17
C LEU A 58 1.19 9.72 14.19
N MET A 59 1.80 9.53 15.37
CA MET A 59 3.25 9.34 15.46
C MET A 59 3.71 8.06 14.76
N ALA A 60 3.03 6.94 14.97
CA ALA A 60 3.31 5.68 14.29
C ALA A 60 3.14 5.83 12.78
N TRP A 61 2.12 6.56 12.32
CA TRP A 61 1.88 6.79 10.89
C TRP A 61 3.03 7.57 10.26
N LYS A 62 3.54 8.59 10.94
CA LYS A 62 4.75 9.31 10.50
C LYS A 62 5.96 8.38 10.38
N HIS A 63 6.20 7.52 11.38
CA HIS A 63 7.30 6.54 11.34
C HIS A 63 7.12 5.53 10.20
N LEU A 64 5.89 5.01 10.01
CA LEU A 64 5.53 4.09 8.94
C LEU A 64 5.84 4.69 7.56
N LEU A 65 5.37 5.92 7.30
CA LEU A 65 5.60 6.59 6.03
C LEU A 65 7.07 6.84 5.77
N LEU A 66 7.83 7.32 6.78
CA LEU A 66 9.27 7.55 6.64
C LEU A 66 10.01 6.24 6.36
N GLY A 67 9.67 5.16 7.07
CA GLY A 67 10.24 3.83 6.86
C GLY A 67 9.97 3.29 5.47
N LYS A 68 8.70 3.25 5.03
CA LYS A 68 8.32 2.71 3.71
C LYS A 68 8.83 3.56 2.54
N LEU A 69 9.09 4.85 2.75
CA LEU A 69 9.67 5.75 1.74
C LEU A 69 11.21 5.78 1.77
N HIS A 70 11.86 5.01 2.66
CA HIS A 70 13.32 5.04 2.87
C HIS A 70 13.86 6.44 3.20
N LEU A 71 13.09 7.23 3.93
CA LEU A 71 13.47 8.56 4.39
C LEU A 71 14.18 8.48 5.76
N PRO A 72 14.96 9.50 6.12
CA PRO A 72 15.61 9.54 7.43
C PRO A 72 14.59 9.37 8.56
N PRO A 73 14.92 8.60 9.62
CA PRO A 73 14.03 8.41 10.75
C PRO A 73 13.74 9.76 11.42
N PRO A 74 12.55 9.91 12.02
CA PRO A 74 12.20 11.16 12.68
C PRO A 74 13.16 11.40 13.86
N SER A 75 13.48 12.67 14.11
CA SER A 75 14.35 13.07 15.23
C SER A 75 13.76 12.81 16.62
N SER A 76 12.48 12.39 16.68
CA SER A 76 11.81 11.96 17.91
C SER A 76 12.33 10.59 18.35
N ALA A 77 12.26 10.31 19.66
CA ALA A 77 12.60 9.01 20.23
C ALA A 77 11.88 7.86 19.49
N ARG A 78 12.57 6.71 19.36
CA ARG A 78 11.99 5.48 18.79
C ARG A 78 10.68 5.16 19.50
N LEU A 79 9.62 4.95 18.74
CA LEU A 79 8.35 4.47 19.28
C LEU A 79 8.53 3.06 19.86
N GLU A 80 8.07 2.86 21.09
CA GLU A 80 8.13 1.55 21.75
C GLU A 80 7.31 0.52 20.95
N ASN A 81 7.84 -0.71 20.84
CA ASN A 81 7.20 -1.80 20.10
C ASN A 81 6.94 -1.54 18.61
N TYR A 82 7.60 -0.54 18.01
CA TYR A 82 7.38 -0.18 16.60
C TYR A 82 7.57 -1.35 15.64
N ASP A 83 8.58 -2.18 15.85
CA ASP A 83 8.86 -3.35 15.00
C ASP A 83 7.68 -4.35 15.04
N LEU A 84 7.10 -4.58 16.22
CA LEU A 84 5.91 -5.43 16.39
C LEU A 84 4.65 -4.82 15.76
N ILE A 85 4.50 -3.48 15.87
CA ILE A 85 3.39 -2.75 15.24
C ILE A 85 3.48 -2.87 13.71
N LEU A 86 4.69 -2.73 13.15
CA LEU A 86 4.93 -2.87 11.72
C LEU A 86 4.59 -4.28 11.24
N ASP A 87 5.09 -5.31 11.93
CA ASP A 87 4.80 -6.71 11.60
C ASP A 87 3.29 -7.00 11.66
N ALA A 88 2.59 -6.48 12.67
CA ALA A 88 1.15 -6.64 12.79
C ALA A 88 0.40 -5.93 11.64
N TYR A 89 0.82 -4.71 11.28
CA TYR A 89 0.26 -3.93 10.18
C TYR A 89 0.43 -4.66 8.83
N GLU A 90 1.63 -5.12 8.51
CA GLU A 90 1.91 -5.86 7.28
C GLU A 90 1.16 -7.19 7.24
N SER A 91 1.06 -7.87 8.39
CA SER A 91 0.27 -9.09 8.51
C SER A 91 -1.22 -8.84 8.25
N PHE A 92 -1.76 -7.71 8.72
CA PHE A 92 -3.14 -7.34 8.42
C PHE A 92 -3.36 -7.11 6.93
N LEU A 93 -2.48 -6.35 6.26
CA LEU A 93 -2.54 -6.15 4.81
C LEU A 93 -2.49 -7.48 4.05
N LYS A 94 -1.56 -8.36 4.42
CA LYS A 94 -1.41 -9.68 3.79
C LYS A 94 -2.66 -10.55 3.97
N ARG A 95 -3.22 -10.61 5.18
CA ARG A 95 -4.43 -11.41 5.46
C ARG A 95 -5.67 -10.88 4.75
N SER A 96 -5.79 -9.57 4.56
CA SER A 96 -6.92 -8.96 3.86
C SER A 96 -6.73 -8.89 2.34
N ASN A 97 -5.64 -9.44 1.80
CA ASN A 97 -5.24 -9.29 0.40
C ASN A 97 -5.27 -7.81 -0.03
N ALA A 98 -4.66 -6.96 0.80
CA ALA A 98 -4.62 -5.53 0.61
C ALA A 98 -3.20 -5.01 0.45
N VAL A 99 -3.08 -3.85 -0.20
CA VAL A 99 -1.84 -3.07 -0.32
C VAL A 99 -2.12 -1.62 0.09
N ASP A 100 -1.09 -0.93 0.56
CA ASP A 100 -1.22 0.49 0.88
C ASP A 100 -0.74 1.41 -0.27
N LEU A 101 -0.92 2.72 -0.08
CA LEU A 101 -0.53 3.71 -1.08
C LEU A 101 0.97 3.72 -1.37
N VAL A 102 1.82 3.40 -0.38
CA VAL A 102 3.27 3.40 -0.54
C VAL A 102 3.71 2.18 -1.33
N ASP A 103 3.09 1.02 -1.10
CA ASP A 103 3.29 -0.18 -1.89
C ASP A 103 2.93 0.06 -3.36
N VAL A 104 1.78 0.68 -3.61
CA VAL A 104 1.36 1.07 -4.97
C VAL A 104 2.35 2.03 -5.63
N LEU A 105 2.87 3.02 -4.88
CA LEU A 105 3.89 3.93 -5.38
C LEU A 105 5.19 3.18 -5.72
N SER A 106 5.62 2.25 -4.87
CA SER A 106 6.82 1.43 -5.10
C SER A 106 6.65 0.56 -6.35
N MET A 107 5.51 -0.12 -6.47
CA MET A 107 5.15 -0.89 -7.65
C MET A 107 5.17 -0.02 -8.92
N TYR A 108 4.65 1.20 -8.86
CA TYR A 108 4.70 2.13 -9.99
C TYR A 108 6.14 2.48 -10.39
N LYS A 109 7.01 2.78 -9.42
CA LYS A 109 8.42 3.07 -9.68
C LYS A 109 9.12 1.88 -10.34
N GLN A 110 8.86 0.66 -9.85
CA GLN A 110 9.45 -0.56 -10.44
C GLN A 110 9.01 -0.77 -11.89
N LEU A 111 7.75 -0.46 -12.22
CA LEU A 111 7.28 -0.53 -13.62
C LEU A 111 7.98 0.49 -14.53
N ARG A 112 8.24 1.71 -14.03
CA ARG A 112 8.99 2.72 -14.79
C ARG A 112 10.45 2.33 -15.02
N VAL A 113 11.08 1.64 -14.08
CA VAL A 113 12.48 1.22 -14.21
C VAL A 113 12.66 0.11 -15.24
N VAL A 114 11.63 -0.71 -15.47
CA VAL A 114 11.64 -1.78 -16.48
C VAL A 114 11.49 -1.23 -17.92
N ASP A 115 10.89 -0.04 -18.11
CA ASP A 115 10.91 0.74 -19.36
C ASP A 115 12.15 1.67 -19.31
N SER A 116 13.29 1.24 -19.85
CA SER A 116 14.59 1.90 -19.68
C SER A 116 14.79 3.23 -20.43
N ASP A 117 13.73 3.97 -20.76
CA ASP A 117 13.84 5.33 -21.30
C ASP A 117 12.94 6.29 -20.50
N PRO A 118 13.52 7.26 -19.75
CA PRO A 118 12.75 8.23 -18.95
C PRO A 118 11.85 9.16 -19.79
N GLU A 119 12.09 9.25 -21.11
CA GLU A 119 11.25 9.99 -22.06
C GLU A 119 10.23 9.09 -22.79
N GLU A 120 10.33 7.76 -22.70
CA GLU A 120 9.29 6.89 -23.26
C GLU A 120 8.05 6.85 -22.37
N PRO A 121 6.86 7.08 -22.95
CA PRO A 121 5.62 6.94 -22.21
C PRO A 121 5.46 5.48 -21.77
N VAL A 122 5.32 5.25 -20.45
CA VAL A 122 4.91 3.95 -19.88
C VAL A 122 3.96 3.23 -20.81
N SER A 123 4.28 1.97 -21.14
CA SER A 123 3.56 1.24 -22.17
C SER A 123 2.04 1.38 -22.02
N PRO A 124 1.26 1.45 -23.11
CA PRO A 124 -0.20 1.62 -23.04
C PRO A 124 -0.88 0.60 -22.12
N VAL A 125 -0.28 -0.60 -21.99
CA VAL A 125 -0.72 -1.69 -21.14
C VAL A 125 -0.45 -1.38 -19.66
N SER A 126 0.76 -0.96 -19.32
CA SER A 126 1.14 -0.56 -17.95
C SER A 126 0.33 0.65 -17.49
N ARG A 127 0.10 1.63 -18.38
CA ARG A 127 -0.77 2.79 -18.12
C ARG A 127 -2.22 2.38 -17.85
N SER A 128 -2.74 1.39 -18.57
CA SER A 128 -4.09 0.87 -18.35
C SER A 128 -4.22 0.09 -17.03
N CYS A 129 -3.20 -0.68 -16.62
CA CYS A 129 -3.19 -1.31 -15.30
C CYS A 129 -3.12 -0.29 -14.16
N LEU A 130 -2.34 0.78 -14.32
CA LEU A 130 -2.29 1.87 -13.34
C LEU A 130 -3.63 2.60 -13.21
N LYS A 131 -4.34 2.84 -14.32
CA LYS A 131 -5.70 3.36 -14.28
C LYS A 131 -6.65 2.44 -13.48
N SER A 132 -6.52 1.13 -13.65
CA SER A 132 -7.31 0.15 -12.88
C SER A 132 -6.98 0.20 -11.37
N VAL A 133 -5.70 0.35 -11.01
CA VAL A 133 -5.28 0.55 -9.61
C VAL A 133 -5.84 1.86 -9.05
N CYS A 134 -5.75 2.98 -9.79
CA CYS A 134 -6.32 4.27 -9.36
C CYS A 134 -7.85 4.20 -9.17
N LEU A 135 -8.58 3.51 -10.05
CA LEU A 135 -10.02 3.29 -9.93
C LEU A 135 -10.40 2.48 -8.69
N LYS A 136 -9.49 1.66 -8.15
CA LYS A 136 -9.67 0.96 -6.87
C LYS A 136 -9.43 1.85 -5.66
N ILE A 137 -8.58 2.87 -5.77
CA ILE A 137 -8.28 3.83 -4.69
C ILE A 137 -9.43 4.84 -4.55
N HIS A 138 -10.03 5.25 -5.66
CA HIS A 138 -11.21 6.11 -5.70
C HIS A 138 -12.28 5.41 -6.55
N PRO A 139 -13.22 4.65 -5.95
CA PRO A 139 -14.40 4.26 -6.69
C PRO A 139 -15.11 5.56 -7.07
N VAL A 140 -15.14 5.86 -8.37
CA VAL A 140 -15.96 6.95 -8.90
C VAL A 140 -17.37 6.69 -8.37
N LYS A 141 -17.85 7.57 -7.49
CA LYS A 141 -19.24 7.55 -7.06
C LYS A 141 -20.07 7.94 -8.28
N HIS A 142 -20.49 6.95 -9.06
CA HIS A 142 -21.52 7.15 -10.06
C HIS A 142 -22.80 7.50 -9.29
N LEU A 143 -23.18 8.78 -9.31
CA LEU A 143 -24.59 9.18 -9.29
C LEU A 143 -25.15 9.02 -10.70
#